data_AF-A0A7W5SDK1-F1
#
_entry.id   AF-A0A7W5SDK1-F1
#
_cell.length_a   1.000
_cell.length_b   1.000
_cell.length_c   1.000
_cell.angle_alpha   90.00
_cell.angle_beta   90.00
_cell.angle_gamma   90.00
#
_symmetry.space_group_name_H-M   'P 1'
#
loop_
_entity.id
_entity.type
_entity.pdbx_description
1 polymer ?
#
loop_
_entity_poly.entity_id
_entity_poly.type
_entity_poly.pdbx_seq_one_letter_code
_entity_poly.pdbx_strand_id
1 'polypeptide(L)'
;MTDDELVAFALSLPEAMESSHFGNRDFRVRGKIYLALPSPDFCVVKLTPDQQQMALATAPDHVLAVPGGWGAKGWTRVFHSVAGENTIYALVRQAWRNVAPKSIAPPED
;
A
#
# COMPACT_ATOMS: atom_id res chain seq x y z
N MET A 1 12.42 5.88 -1.46
CA MET A 1 12.14 5.64 -0.03
C MET A 1 12.67 4.27 0.34
N THR A 2 13.45 4.20 1.41
CA THR A 2 13.97 2.94 1.97
C THR A 2 12.84 2.14 2.64
N ASP A 3 13.08 0.84 2.86
CA ASP A 3 12.14 0.00 3.60
C ASP A 3 11.88 0.55 5.01
N ASP A 4 12.91 1.01 5.71
CA ASP A 4 12.77 1.51 7.09
C ASP A 4 11.90 2.78 7.17
N GLU A 5 12.06 3.71 6.22
CA GLU A 5 11.19 4.89 6.10
C GLU A 5 9.74 4.50 5.80
N LEU A 6 9.55 3.54 4.89
CA LEU A 6 8.23 3.04 4.52
C LEU A 6 7.54 2.32 5.69
N VAL A 7 8.29 1.52 6.44
CA VAL A 7 7.85 0.83 7.67
C VAL A 7 7.45 1.85 8.73
N ALA A 8 8.30 2.86 8.97
CA ALA A 8 8.02 3.91 9.94
C ALA A 8 6.73 4.65 9.58
N PHE A 9 6.53 4.96 8.30
CA PHE A 9 5.29 5.57 7.84
C PHE A 9 4.08 4.65 8.03
N ALA A 10 4.17 3.39 7.59
CA ALA A 10 3.08 2.43 7.71
C ALA A 10 2.65 2.24 9.17
N LEU A 11 3.60 2.16 10.10
CA LEU A 11 3.33 2.02 11.54
C LEU A 11 2.85 3.32 12.21
N SER A 12 3.07 4.48 11.58
CA SER A 12 2.53 5.76 12.07
C SER A 12 1.02 5.90 11.85
N LEU A 13 0.44 5.08 10.97
CA LEU A 13 -0.99 5.13 10.66
C LEU A 13 -1.82 4.53 11.81
N PRO A 14 -2.97 5.12 12.18
CA PRO A 14 -3.74 4.66 13.32
C PRO A 14 -4.13 3.18 13.24
N GLU A 15 -3.97 2.48 14.38
CA GLU A 15 -4.21 1.04 14.53
C GLU A 15 -3.41 0.13 13.58
N ALA A 16 -2.38 0.66 12.91
CA ALA A 16 -1.49 -0.16 12.09
C ALA A 16 -0.61 -1.04 12.97
N MET A 17 -0.41 -2.27 12.55
CA MET A 17 0.52 -3.22 13.17
C MET A 17 1.32 -3.95 12.10
N GLU A 18 2.54 -4.34 12.45
CA GLU A 18 3.35 -5.23 11.63
C GLU A 18 3.03 -6.69 11.97
N SER A 19 3.01 -7.54 10.93
CA SER A 19 2.88 -8.98 11.03
C SER A 19 3.69 -9.64 9.90
N SER A 20 3.47 -10.94 9.68
CA SER A 20 4.02 -11.64 8.54
C SER A 20 3.05 -12.64 7.93
N HIS A 21 3.14 -12.78 6.61
CA HIS A 21 2.37 -13.76 5.84
C HIS A 21 3.23 -14.30 4.70
N PHE A 22 3.26 -15.64 4.57
CA PHE A 22 4.12 -16.33 3.61
C PHE A 22 5.60 -15.90 3.65
N GLY A 23 6.11 -15.55 4.83
CA GLY A 23 7.50 -15.12 5.01
C GLY A 23 7.79 -13.65 4.64
N ASN A 24 6.79 -12.90 4.18
CA ASN A 24 6.93 -11.46 3.91
C ASN A 24 6.40 -10.64 5.09
N ARG A 25 7.07 -9.53 5.40
CA ARG A 25 6.55 -8.52 6.33
C ARG A 25 5.30 -7.90 5.73
N ASP A 26 4.26 -7.74 6.52
CA ASP A 26 3.02 -7.10 6.10
C ASP A 26 2.44 -6.23 7.21
N PHE A 27 1.61 -5.27 6.81
CA PHE A 27 1.04 -4.26 7.68
C PHE A 27 -0.46 -4.29 7.59
N ARG A 28 -1.08 -4.24 8.76
CA ARG A 28 -2.51 -4.52 8.91
C ARG A 28 -3.20 -3.52 9.79
N VAL A 29 -4.50 -3.38 9.58
CA VAL A 29 -5.43 -2.80 10.54
C VAL A 29 -6.47 -3.87 10.88
N ARG A 30 -6.60 -4.21 12.17
CA ARG A 30 -7.55 -5.24 12.66
C ARG A 30 -7.51 -6.54 11.84
N GLY A 31 -6.31 -7.02 11.55
CA GLY A 31 -6.07 -8.26 10.79
C GLY A 31 -6.21 -8.17 9.28
N LYS A 32 -6.61 -7.01 8.72
CA LYS A 32 -6.69 -6.79 7.26
C LYS A 32 -5.41 -6.17 6.73
N ILE A 33 -4.74 -6.85 5.81
CA ILE A 33 -3.51 -6.38 5.16
C ILE A 33 -3.81 -5.22 4.22
N TYR A 34 -3.01 -4.16 4.31
CA TYR A 34 -3.03 -3.05 3.36
C TYR A 34 -1.68 -2.81 2.66
N LEU A 35 -0.58 -3.26 3.26
CA LEU A 35 0.77 -3.15 2.70
C LEU A 35 1.55 -4.44 2.97
N ALA A 36 2.38 -4.87 2.03
CA ALA A 36 3.37 -5.93 2.20
C ALA A 36 4.71 -5.57 1.56
N LEU A 37 5.81 -6.12 2.09
CA LEU A 37 7.18 -5.95 1.61
C LEU A 37 7.75 -7.30 1.12
N PRO A 38 7.39 -7.75 -0.10
CA PRO A 38 7.91 -8.99 -0.66
C PRO A 38 9.26 -8.82 -1.39
N SER A 39 9.73 -7.59 -1.59
CA SER A 39 10.92 -7.25 -2.36
C SER A 39 11.50 -5.94 -1.83
N PRO A 40 12.84 -5.73 -1.91
CA PRO A 40 13.46 -4.44 -1.60
C PRO A 40 13.16 -3.35 -2.66
N ASP A 41 12.71 -3.73 -3.85
CA ASP A 41 12.48 -2.79 -4.95
C ASP A 41 11.07 -2.19 -4.92
N PHE A 42 10.10 -2.98 -4.42
CA PHE A 42 8.70 -2.60 -4.40
C PHE A 42 7.94 -3.19 -3.20
N CYS A 43 6.93 -2.45 -2.78
CA CYS A 43 5.93 -2.87 -1.82
C CYS A 43 4.64 -3.18 -2.57
N VAL A 44 3.74 -3.90 -1.93
CA VAL A 44 2.42 -4.21 -2.50
C VAL A 44 1.36 -3.59 -1.61
N VAL A 45 0.49 -2.76 -2.19
CA VAL A 45 -0.59 -2.06 -1.48
C VAL A 45 -1.97 -2.53 -1.94
N LYS A 46 -2.96 -2.45 -1.04
CA LYS A 46 -4.37 -2.78 -1.33
C LYS A 46 -5.15 -1.54 -1.77
N LEU A 47 -5.30 -1.35 -3.09
CA LEU A 47 -6.22 -0.36 -3.65
C LEU A 47 -7.58 -1.00 -3.97
N THR A 48 -8.60 -0.17 -4.24
CA THR A 48 -9.76 -0.63 -5.02
C THR A 48 -9.37 -0.78 -6.49
N PRO A 49 -10.10 -1.55 -7.31
CA PRO A 49 -9.84 -1.63 -8.74
C PRO A 49 -9.79 -0.25 -9.42
N ASP A 50 -10.72 0.65 -9.10
CA ASP A 50 -10.77 2.01 -9.68
C ASP A 50 -9.57 2.86 -9.27
N GLN A 51 -9.17 2.79 -8.00
CA GLN A 51 -7.97 3.47 -7.50
C GLN A 51 -6.70 2.92 -8.16
N GLN A 52 -6.62 1.61 -8.38
CA GLN A 52 -5.52 0.99 -9.13
C GLN A 52 -5.49 1.50 -10.57
N GLN A 53 -6.63 1.57 -11.26
CA GLN A 53 -6.70 2.10 -12.63
C GLN A 53 -6.21 3.56 -12.67
N MET A 54 -6.63 4.39 -11.71
CA MET A 54 -6.17 5.78 -11.60
C MET A 54 -4.66 5.85 -11.35
N ALA A 55 -4.12 5.01 -10.45
CA ALA A 55 -2.69 4.97 -10.17
C ALA A 55 -1.88 4.54 -11.41
N LEU A 56 -2.36 3.54 -12.15
CA LEU A 56 -1.72 3.10 -13.40
C LEU A 56 -1.75 4.18 -14.48
N ALA A 57 -2.81 4.99 -14.55
CA ALA A 57 -2.91 6.09 -15.50
C ALA A 57 -2.02 7.29 -15.13
N THR A 58 -1.84 7.57 -13.85
CA THR A 58 -1.17 8.78 -13.35
C THR A 58 0.30 8.57 -12.95
N ALA A 59 0.69 7.35 -12.63
CA ALA A 59 2.06 6.99 -12.26
C ALA A 59 2.52 5.68 -12.93
N PRO A 60 2.41 5.54 -14.26
CA PRO A 60 2.67 4.28 -14.99
C PRO A 60 4.09 3.74 -14.79
N ASP A 61 5.07 4.62 -14.55
CA ASP A 61 6.47 4.22 -14.35
C ASP A 61 6.78 3.77 -12.91
N HIS A 62 5.85 3.98 -11.98
CA HIS A 62 6.06 3.74 -10.54
C HIS A 62 5.15 2.66 -9.96
N VAL A 63 4.13 2.23 -10.71
CA VAL A 63 3.17 1.24 -10.24
C VAL A 63 2.88 0.18 -11.29
N LEU A 64 2.60 -1.04 -10.83
CA LEU A 64 2.12 -2.13 -11.67
C LEU A 64 1.07 -2.95 -10.92
N ALA A 65 0.04 -3.42 -11.60
CA ALA A 65 -0.87 -4.40 -11.01
C ALA A 65 -0.10 -5.70 -10.70
N VAL A 66 -0.37 -6.32 -9.54
CA VAL A 66 0.16 -7.66 -9.26
C VAL A 66 -0.41 -8.65 -10.29
N PRO A 67 0.38 -9.58 -10.85
CA PRO A 67 -0.14 -10.52 -11.84
C PRO A 67 -1.35 -11.35 -11.36
N GLY A 68 -2.28 -11.61 -12.28
CA GLY A 68 -3.41 -12.51 -12.06
C GLY A 68 -4.51 -11.95 -11.14
N GLY A 69 -5.18 -12.86 -10.42
CA GLY A 69 -6.37 -12.53 -9.62
C GLY A 69 -6.12 -11.53 -8.47
N TRP A 70 -4.87 -11.37 -8.03
CA TRP A 70 -4.51 -10.36 -7.03
C TRP A 70 -4.59 -8.95 -7.64
N GLY A 71 -3.97 -8.72 -8.80
CA GLY A 71 -4.09 -7.44 -9.51
C GLY A 71 -5.51 -7.10 -9.87
N ALA A 72 -6.29 -8.06 -10.36
CA ALA A 72 -7.72 -7.88 -10.65
C ALA A 72 -8.53 -7.43 -9.42
N LYS A 73 -8.05 -7.70 -8.20
CA LYS A 73 -8.65 -7.25 -6.93
C LYS A 73 -8.04 -5.94 -6.41
N GLY A 74 -7.22 -5.23 -7.19
CA GLY A 74 -6.61 -3.95 -6.83
C GLY A 74 -5.29 -4.05 -6.03
N TRP A 75 -4.67 -5.23 -5.97
CA TRP A 75 -3.32 -5.33 -5.37
C TRP A 75 -2.28 -4.80 -6.35
N THR A 76 -1.53 -3.80 -5.89
CA THR A 76 -0.67 -2.97 -6.76
C THR A 76 0.74 -2.94 -6.20
N ARG A 77 1.73 -3.24 -7.04
CA ARG A 77 3.14 -2.98 -6.76
C ARG A 77 3.39 -1.48 -6.85
N VAL A 78 4.08 -0.94 -5.85
CA VAL A 78 4.60 0.43 -5.85
C VAL A 78 6.11 0.32 -5.72
N PHE A 79 6.84 0.77 -6.73
CA PHE A 79 8.31 0.70 -6.77
C PHE A 79 8.91 1.80 -5.87
N HIS A 80 8.75 1.66 -4.55
CA HIS A 80 9.15 2.68 -3.56
C HIS A 80 10.65 3.00 -3.56
N SER A 81 11.48 2.12 -4.11
CA SER A 81 12.91 2.36 -4.32
C SER A 81 13.18 3.54 -5.27
N VAL A 82 12.28 3.80 -6.23
CA VAL A 82 12.44 4.83 -7.28
C VAL A 82 11.31 5.84 -7.36
N ALA A 83 10.12 5.51 -6.87
CA ALA A 83 8.97 6.40 -6.88
C ALA A 83 9.17 7.61 -5.95
N GLY A 84 8.58 8.76 -6.33
CA GLY A 84 8.58 9.95 -5.49
C GLY A 84 7.83 9.74 -4.17
N GLU A 85 8.33 10.32 -3.07
CA GLU A 85 7.78 10.13 -1.73
C GLU A 85 6.30 10.48 -1.63
N ASN A 86 5.87 11.57 -2.25
CA ASN A 86 4.45 11.98 -2.26
C ASN A 86 3.53 10.90 -2.85
N THR A 87 3.95 10.25 -3.93
CA THR A 87 3.20 9.15 -4.54
C THR A 87 3.13 7.96 -3.59
N ILE A 88 4.25 7.61 -2.95
CA ILE A 88 4.31 6.49 -1.99
C ILE A 88 3.39 6.78 -0.80
N TYR A 89 3.51 7.94 -0.16
CA TYR A 89 2.67 8.33 0.97
C TYR A 89 1.18 8.34 0.62
N ALA A 90 0.81 8.87 -0.55
CA ALA A 90 -0.57 8.91 -1.01
C ALA A 90 -1.16 7.50 -1.18
N LEU A 91 -0.47 6.62 -1.91
CA LEU A 91 -0.96 5.27 -2.22
C LEU A 91 -1.03 4.38 -0.97
N VAL A 92 -0.03 4.48 -0.08
CA VAL A 92 -0.02 3.71 1.18
C VAL A 92 -1.13 4.19 2.12
N ARG A 93 -1.33 5.51 2.24
CA ARG A 93 -2.44 6.07 3.03
C ARG A 93 -3.79 5.64 2.46
N GLN A 94 -3.96 5.68 1.14
CA GLN A 94 -5.19 5.23 0.47
C GLN A 94 -5.45 3.75 0.75
N ALA A 95 -4.42 2.91 0.68
CA ALA A 95 -4.55 1.49 1.00
C ALA A 95 -4.93 1.25 2.47
N TRP A 96 -4.34 1.99 3.41
CA TRP A 96 -4.74 1.94 4.81
C TRP A 96 -6.21 2.35 4.98
N ARG A 97 -6.66 3.44 4.37
CA ARG A 97 -8.07 3.88 4.42
C ARG A 97 -9.04 2.80 3.92
N ASN A 98 -8.67 2.05 2.90
CA ASN A 98 -9.52 0.99 2.33
C ASN A 98 -9.79 -0.16 3.30
N VAL A 99 -8.92 -0.38 4.29
CA VAL A 99 -9.09 -1.45 5.29
C VAL A 99 -9.44 -0.92 6.68
N ALA A 100 -9.11 0.35 6.96
CA ALA A 100 -9.35 0.99 8.24
C ALA A 100 -10.86 1.18 8.50
N PRO A 101 -11.31 1.02 9.75
CA PRO A 101 -12.65 1.43 10.16
C PRO A 101 -12.91 2.92 9.85
N LYS A 102 -14.12 3.24 9.41
CA LYS A 102 -14.55 4.63 9.15
C LYS A 102 -14.41 5.55 10.37
N SER A 103 -14.40 5.01 11.59
CA SER A 103 -14.25 5.78 12.83
C SER A 103 -12.84 6.35 13.05
N ILE A 104 -11.81 5.81 12.37
CA ILE A 104 -10.41 6.24 12.54
C ILE A 104 -9.82 6.84 11.27
N ALA A 105 -10.47 6.64 10.12
CA ALA A 105 -10.11 7.33 8.88
C ALA A 105 -10.69 8.75 8.92
N PRO A 106 -9.88 9.81 8.86
CA PRO A 106 -10.40 11.17 8.70
C PRO A 106 -11.21 11.28 7.39
N PRO A 107 -12.11 12.25 7.21
CA PRO A 107 -12.73 12.52 5.91
C PRO A 107 -11.67 12.70 4.80
N GLU A 108 -12.03 12.45 3.54
CA GLU A 108 -11.22 12.99 2.42
C GLU A 108 -11.44 14.51 2.40
N ASP A 109 -10.34 15.28 2.29
CA ASP A 109 -10.39 16.73 2.05
C ASP A 109 -10.84 17.02 0.61
#